data_AF-A0A8T6SYH7-F1
#
_entry.id   AF-A0A8T6SYH7-F1
#
_cell.length_a   1.000
_cell.length_b   1.000
_cell.length_c   1.000
_cell.angle_alpha   90.00
_cell.angle_beta   90.00
_cell.angle_gamma   90.00
#
_symmetry.space_group_name_H-M   'P 1'
#
loop_
_entity.id
_entity.type
_entity.pdbx_description
1 polymer ?
#
loop_
_entity_poly.entity_id
_entity_poly.type
_entity_poly.pdbx_seq_one_letter_code
_entity_poly.pdbx_strand_id
1 'polypeptide(L)'
;GAVRLLWTSDHVLAGTLNEWLDRSHAYHQGALEYNDEALLFMDYGYGIKCNMMDPILNKHVKPLYGDRVVVKGCTNTTSGDDYIEALRPGYELISVWSHAGSASHWISYEGMPDDVNGSAPSYKIRETQGGLVTLIWGCHAGDFGGSYNGEEVSFLSDNLAANYAFSTPYGLACAAATRSIGTTFREVYWAWDNASSLATGFAANLEVEYDRATIERIAPNIAQDMWVKDVVLMGDPFLRIDHRPWNLSLTIDDDADFTSDTTVDLQVSANEGEEMRFKNAGGTWSPWEAFCSTKEWVLGDS
;
A
#
# COMPACT_ATOMS: atom_id res chain seq x y z
N GLY A 1 19.93 17.73 -2.52
CA GLY A 1 21.33 17.39 -2.86
C GLY A 1 21.38 15.92 -3.21
N ALA A 2 21.83 15.54 -4.40
CA ALA A 2 21.78 14.16 -4.86
C ALA A 2 22.87 13.31 -4.20
N VAL A 3 22.47 12.25 -3.49
CA VAL A 3 23.35 11.20 -3.00
C VAL A 3 23.33 10.09 -4.04
N ARG A 4 24.45 9.89 -4.76
CA ARG A 4 24.67 8.68 -5.58
C ARG A 4 25.44 7.68 -4.74
N LEU A 5 24.84 6.53 -4.44
CA LEU A 5 25.49 5.43 -3.72
C LEU A 5 25.70 4.20 -4.60
N LEU A 6 26.98 3.80 -4.59
CA LEU A 6 27.62 2.50 -4.76
C LEU A 6 27.33 1.60 -5.99
N TRP A 7 28.46 1.30 -6.64
CA TRP A 7 28.65 0.43 -7.79
C TRP A 7 28.76 -1.02 -7.31
N THR A 8 27.74 -1.83 -7.55
CA THR A 8 27.84 -3.30 -7.52
C THR A 8 28.05 -3.81 -8.95
N SER A 9 28.64 -5.00 -9.11
CA SER A 9 28.89 -5.63 -10.42
C SER A 9 27.62 -5.96 -11.21
N ASP A 10 26.45 -5.87 -10.57
CA ASP A 10 25.14 -5.98 -11.22
C ASP A 10 24.60 -4.60 -11.55
N HIS A 11 24.96 -4.11 -12.74
CA HIS A 11 24.46 -2.85 -13.29
C HIS A 11 22.92 -2.73 -13.29
N VAL A 12 22.21 -3.87 -13.30
CA VAL A 12 20.75 -3.94 -13.25
C VAL A 12 20.22 -3.55 -11.86
N LEU A 13 20.79 -4.11 -10.79
CA LEU A 13 20.41 -3.83 -9.39
C LEU A 13 20.61 -2.35 -9.02
N ALA A 14 21.74 -1.76 -9.44
CA ALA A 14 22.03 -0.36 -9.19
C ALA A 14 21.10 0.58 -9.99
N GLY A 15 20.68 0.20 -11.20
CA GLY A 15 19.69 0.94 -11.99
C GLY A 15 18.33 0.96 -11.29
N THR A 16 17.81 -0.22 -10.95
CA THR A 16 16.49 -0.39 -10.32
C THR A 16 16.39 0.36 -8.98
N LEU A 17 17.41 0.32 -8.13
CA LEU A 17 17.38 1.03 -6.86
C LEU A 17 17.40 2.56 -7.02
N ASN A 18 18.20 3.10 -7.94
CA ASN A 18 18.23 4.54 -8.18
C ASN A 18 16.89 5.03 -8.77
N GLU A 19 16.34 4.30 -9.73
CA GLU A 19 15.03 4.61 -10.30
C GLU A 19 13.94 4.58 -9.22
N TRP A 20 13.98 3.58 -8.33
CA TRP A 20 13.06 3.52 -7.19
C TRP A 20 13.22 4.70 -6.22
N LEU A 21 14.45 5.09 -5.87
CA LEU A 21 14.72 6.25 -5.01
C LEU A 21 14.22 7.55 -5.64
N ASP A 22 14.42 7.73 -6.95
CA ASP A 22 13.93 8.90 -7.68
C ASP A 22 12.41 8.96 -7.67
N ARG A 23 11.73 7.81 -7.84
CA ARG A 23 10.26 7.72 -7.74
C ARG A 23 9.75 8.00 -6.33
N SER A 24 10.35 7.39 -5.30
CA SER A 24 9.99 7.64 -3.90
C SER A 24 10.18 9.13 -3.57
N HIS A 25 11.28 9.74 -4.00
CA HIS A 25 11.49 11.17 -3.84
C HIS A 25 10.41 12.00 -4.53
N ALA A 26 10.07 11.69 -5.79
CA ALA A 26 9.02 12.37 -6.53
C ALA A 26 7.65 12.27 -5.82
N TYR A 27 7.31 11.11 -5.26
CA TYR A 27 6.09 10.92 -4.47
C TYR A 27 6.05 11.86 -3.26
N HIS A 28 7.12 11.91 -2.45
CA HIS A 28 7.18 12.78 -1.28
C HIS A 28 7.23 14.28 -1.62
N GLN A 29 7.53 14.65 -2.87
CA GLN A 29 7.41 16.02 -3.37
C GLN A 29 6.05 16.33 -4.01
N GLY A 30 5.13 15.36 -4.10
CA GLY A 30 3.86 15.51 -4.83
C GLY A 30 4.04 15.64 -6.35
N ALA A 31 5.18 15.21 -6.88
CA ALA A 31 5.54 15.31 -8.31
C ALA A 31 5.35 13.98 -9.07
N LEU A 32 5.07 12.88 -8.37
CA LEU A 32 4.78 11.59 -9.00
C LEU A 32 3.29 11.56 -9.40
N GLU A 33 3.02 11.43 -10.70
CA GLU A 33 1.68 11.16 -11.21
C GLU A 33 1.39 9.65 -11.13
N TYR A 34 0.24 9.29 -10.60
CA TYR A 34 -0.23 7.89 -10.51
C TYR A 34 -1.76 7.82 -10.61
N ASN A 35 -2.29 6.64 -10.88
CA ASN A 35 -3.73 6.39 -10.88
C ASN A 35 -4.22 6.25 -9.44
N ASP A 36 -5.17 7.07 -9.01
CA ASP A 36 -5.69 7.14 -7.64
C ASP A 36 -6.78 6.10 -7.33
N GLU A 37 -6.96 5.12 -8.22
CA GLU A 37 -7.84 3.97 -8.02
C GLU A 37 -7.15 2.83 -7.25
N ALA A 38 -7.96 1.99 -6.60
CA ALA A 38 -7.51 0.72 -6.03
C ALA A 38 -7.95 -0.48 -6.88
N LEU A 39 -7.07 -1.46 -7.05
CA LEU A 39 -7.39 -2.78 -7.59
C LEU A 39 -7.56 -3.78 -6.44
N LEU A 40 -8.76 -4.36 -6.32
CA LEU A 40 -8.99 -5.57 -5.53
C LEU A 40 -9.11 -6.75 -6.48
N PHE A 41 -8.08 -7.60 -6.50
CA PHE A 41 -8.05 -8.84 -7.26
C PHE A 41 -8.12 -10.03 -6.32
N MET A 42 -8.92 -11.03 -6.68
CA MET A 42 -9.03 -12.26 -5.89
C MET A 42 -9.20 -13.46 -6.82
N ASP A 43 -8.46 -14.54 -6.54
CA ASP A 43 -8.63 -15.78 -7.29
C ASP A 43 -9.95 -16.49 -6.94
N TYR A 44 -10.26 -17.55 -7.68
CA TYR A 44 -11.45 -18.37 -7.46
C TYR A 44 -11.53 -18.97 -6.05
N GLY A 45 -10.39 -19.38 -5.48
CA GLY A 45 -10.31 -20.02 -4.16
C GLY A 45 -10.73 -19.07 -3.06
N TYR A 46 -10.08 -17.92 -2.95
CA TYR A 46 -10.40 -16.93 -1.93
C TYR A 46 -11.77 -16.26 -2.17
N GLY A 47 -12.11 -16.01 -3.44
CA GLY A 47 -13.32 -15.32 -3.84
C GLY A 47 -14.59 -16.10 -3.54
N ILE A 48 -14.73 -17.26 -4.19
CA ILE A 48 -15.96 -18.05 -4.12
C ILE A 48 -15.92 -19.04 -2.96
N LYS A 49 -14.81 -19.78 -2.77
CA LYS A 49 -14.79 -20.83 -1.73
C LYS A 49 -14.69 -20.24 -0.32
N CYS A 50 -13.94 -19.16 -0.16
CA CYS A 50 -13.76 -18.52 1.15
C CYS A 50 -14.67 -17.31 1.38
N ASN A 51 -15.41 -16.85 0.36
CA ASN A 51 -16.31 -15.69 0.43
C ASN A 51 -15.62 -14.44 1.01
N MET A 52 -14.37 -14.18 0.60
CA MET A 52 -13.52 -13.12 1.17
C MET A 52 -13.66 -11.78 0.46
N MET A 53 -14.21 -11.74 -0.75
CA MET A 53 -14.29 -10.52 -1.57
C MET A 53 -15.07 -9.42 -0.86
N ASP A 54 -16.33 -9.68 -0.49
CA ASP A 54 -17.20 -8.69 0.13
C ASP A 54 -16.67 -8.17 1.48
N PRO A 55 -16.19 -9.03 2.40
CA PRO A 55 -15.57 -8.56 3.65
C PRO A 55 -14.39 -7.62 3.42
N ILE A 56 -13.49 -7.92 2.48
CA ILE A 56 -12.31 -7.09 2.24
C ILE A 56 -12.68 -5.79 1.54
N LEU A 57 -13.50 -5.89 0.49
CA LEU A 57 -13.95 -4.75 -0.30
C LEU A 57 -14.67 -3.72 0.58
N ASN A 58 -15.70 -4.14 1.30
CA ASN A 58 -16.59 -3.20 1.98
C ASN A 58 -16.01 -2.71 3.32
N LYS A 59 -15.16 -3.51 3.97
CA LYS A 59 -14.61 -3.13 5.28
C LYS A 59 -13.32 -2.32 5.19
N HIS A 60 -12.48 -2.57 4.18
CA HIS A 60 -11.13 -2.03 4.16
C HIS A 60 -10.81 -1.19 2.93
N VAL A 61 -11.26 -1.60 1.73
CA VAL A 61 -10.88 -0.89 0.50
C VAL A 61 -11.84 0.27 0.19
N LYS A 62 -13.16 0.02 0.16
CA LYS A 62 -14.17 1.06 -0.12
C LYS A 62 -14.17 2.23 0.88
N PRO A 63 -13.92 2.04 2.19
CA PRO A 63 -13.83 3.18 3.10
C PRO A 63 -12.70 4.16 2.77
N LEU A 64 -11.64 3.69 2.10
CA LEU A 64 -10.54 4.53 1.64
C LEU A 64 -10.83 5.13 0.26
N TYR A 65 -11.29 4.30 -0.70
CA TYR A 65 -11.36 4.68 -2.12
C TYR A 65 -12.76 5.07 -2.62
N GLY A 66 -13.81 4.82 -1.85
CA GLY A 66 -15.19 5.00 -2.29
C GLY A 66 -15.51 4.13 -3.51
N ASP A 67 -15.98 4.76 -4.59
CA ASP A 67 -16.29 4.10 -5.86
C ASP A 67 -15.07 3.93 -6.78
N ARG A 68 -13.90 4.48 -6.43
CA ARG A 68 -12.63 4.35 -7.17
C ARG A 68 -11.96 2.99 -6.94
N VAL A 69 -12.74 1.92 -6.94
CA VAL A 69 -12.26 0.54 -6.71
C VAL A 69 -12.60 -0.33 -7.90
N VAL A 70 -11.57 -0.81 -8.58
CA VAL A 70 -11.67 -1.81 -9.63
C VAL A 70 -11.63 -3.19 -8.99
N VAL A 71 -12.73 -3.94 -9.10
CA VAL A 71 -12.83 -5.31 -8.59
C VAL A 71 -12.70 -6.29 -9.77
N LYS A 72 -11.76 -7.22 -9.69
CA LYS A 72 -11.48 -8.23 -10.72
C LYS A 72 -11.28 -9.62 -10.11
N GLY A 73 -11.45 -10.64 -10.94
CA GLY A 73 -11.28 -12.04 -10.56
C GLY A 73 -12.57 -12.69 -10.02
N CYS A 74 -12.41 -13.63 -9.09
CA CYS A 74 -13.47 -14.44 -8.46
C CYS A 74 -14.27 -15.33 -9.42
N THR A 75 -13.88 -15.52 -10.68
CA THR A 75 -14.57 -16.46 -11.57
C THR A 75 -13.77 -17.76 -11.68
N ASN A 76 -14.45 -18.87 -12.00
CA ASN A 76 -13.77 -20.14 -12.28
C ASN A 76 -13.01 -20.15 -13.62
N THR A 77 -12.95 -19.03 -14.32
CA THR A 77 -12.21 -18.84 -15.58
C THR A 77 -11.12 -17.78 -15.48
N THR A 78 -10.95 -17.14 -14.32
CA THR A 78 -9.94 -16.09 -14.15
C THR A 78 -8.54 -16.73 -14.21
N SER A 79 -7.67 -16.20 -15.06
CA SER A 79 -6.31 -16.68 -15.28
C SER A 79 -5.24 -15.71 -14.75
N GLY A 80 -3.99 -16.16 -14.75
CA GLY A 80 -2.85 -15.29 -14.48
C GLY A 80 -2.69 -14.17 -15.50
N ASP A 81 -3.01 -14.42 -16.78
CA ASP A 81 -2.95 -13.39 -17.82
C ASP A 81 -4.04 -12.32 -17.64
N ASP A 82 -5.23 -12.69 -17.15
CA ASP A 82 -6.27 -11.71 -16.77
C ASP A 82 -5.79 -10.81 -15.62
N TYR A 83 -5.01 -11.36 -14.69
CA TYR A 83 -4.40 -10.57 -13.63
C TYR A 83 -3.33 -9.61 -14.18
N ILE A 84 -2.43 -10.10 -15.05
CA ILE A 84 -1.43 -9.26 -15.71
C ILE A 84 -2.08 -8.13 -16.51
N GLU A 85 -3.18 -8.40 -17.22
CA GLU A 85 -3.95 -7.39 -17.94
C GLU A 85 -4.58 -6.37 -16.98
N ALA A 86 -5.12 -6.84 -15.85
CA ALA A 86 -5.70 -5.96 -14.84
C ALA A 86 -4.69 -4.96 -14.26
N LEU A 87 -3.39 -5.28 -14.27
CA LEU A 87 -2.31 -4.42 -13.77
C LEU A 87 -1.85 -3.32 -14.76
N ARG A 88 -2.29 -3.36 -16.02
CA ARG A 88 -1.85 -2.38 -17.04
C ARG A 88 -2.21 -0.92 -16.77
N PRO A 89 -3.37 -0.58 -16.17
CA PRO A 89 -3.70 0.82 -15.88
C PRO A 89 -2.80 1.46 -14.82
N GLY A 90 -2.25 0.65 -13.92
CA GLY A 90 -1.61 1.12 -12.69
C GLY A 90 -2.64 1.54 -11.64
N TYR A 91 -2.27 1.46 -10.37
CA TYR A 91 -3.15 1.78 -9.23
C TYR A 91 -2.35 2.39 -8.08
N GLU A 92 -3.02 3.08 -7.18
CA GLU A 92 -2.40 3.51 -5.94
C GLU A 92 -2.29 2.31 -4.99
N LEU A 93 -3.37 1.53 -4.87
CA LEU A 93 -3.41 0.32 -4.07
C LEU A 93 -3.74 -0.89 -4.93
N ILE A 94 -2.89 -1.91 -4.89
CA ILE A 94 -3.25 -3.27 -5.33
C ILE A 94 -3.41 -4.14 -4.10
N SER A 95 -4.53 -4.82 -3.98
CA SER A 95 -4.70 -5.94 -3.07
C SER A 95 -5.00 -7.20 -3.87
N VAL A 96 -4.07 -8.14 -3.88
CA VAL A 96 -4.21 -9.42 -4.57
C VAL A 96 -4.32 -10.56 -3.57
N TRP A 97 -5.39 -11.34 -3.70
CA TRP A 97 -5.66 -12.53 -2.91
C TRP A 97 -5.57 -13.74 -3.81
N SER A 98 -4.49 -14.51 -3.68
CA SER A 98 -4.27 -15.67 -4.51
C SER A 98 -3.38 -16.69 -3.82
N HIS A 99 -3.38 -17.91 -4.32
CA HIS A 99 -2.20 -18.76 -4.10
C HIS A 99 -0.96 -18.07 -4.70
N ALA A 100 0.19 -18.26 -4.05
CA ALA A 100 1.44 -17.68 -4.50
C ALA A 100 2.63 -18.53 -4.04
N GLY A 101 3.76 -18.27 -4.66
CA GLY A 101 5.08 -18.60 -4.16
C GLY A 101 5.99 -17.40 -4.30
N SER A 102 7.29 -17.61 -4.05
CA SER A 102 8.27 -16.53 -4.08
C SER A 102 8.44 -15.84 -5.43
N ALA A 103 8.02 -16.45 -6.55
CA ALA A 103 8.25 -15.91 -7.89
C ALA A 103 6.97 -15.71 -8.73
N SER A 104 5.80 -16.10 -8.23
CA SER A 104 4.57 -16.06 -9.03
C SER A 104 3.32 -16.08 -8.17
N HIS A 105 2.27 -15.39 -8.63
CA HIS A 105 0.92 -15.76 -8.23
C HIS A 105 0.48 -17.01 -8.98
N TRP A 106 -0.31 -17.85 -8.33
CA TRP A 106 -0.98 -18.99 -8.92
C TRP A 106 -2.48 -18.74 -8.84
N ILE A 107 -3.02 -18.13 -9.89
CA ILE A 107 -4.44 -17.79 -9.98
C ILE A 107 -5.19 -19.05 -10.35
N SER A 108 -5.91 -19.59 -9.36
CA SER A 108 -6.68 -20.82 -9.51
C SER A 108 -7.84 -20.65 -10.48
N TYR A 109 -8.07 -21.68 -11.30
CA TYR A 109 -9.31 -21.91 -12.02
C TYR A 109 -9.83 -23.32 -11.68
N GLU A 110 -11.15 -23.52 -11.69
CA GLU A 110 -11.74 -24.76 -11.20
C GLU A 110 -11.35 -25.97 -12.08
N GLY A 111 -10.74 -27.00 -11.47
CA GLY A 111 -10.59 -28.31 -12.11
C GLY A 111 -9.33 -28.53 -12.95
N MET A 112 -8.31 -27.67 -12.87
CA MET A 112 -6.99 -27.95 -13.44
C MET A 112 -5.87 -27.62 -12.45
N PRO A 113 -4.71 -28.28 -12.57
CA PRO A 113 -3.56 -28.01 -11.71
C PRO A 113 -2.94 -26.64 -12.04
N ASP A 114 -2.40 -25.99 -10.99
CA ASP A 114 -1.93 -24.59 -10.97
C ASP A 114 -0.82 -24.26 -12.00
N ASP A 115 -0.23 -25.28 -12.61
CA ASP A 115 1.03 -25.27 -13.34
C ASP A 115 0.92 -25.01 -14.85
N VAL A 116 -0.28 -25.00 -15.45
CA VAL A 116 -0.40 -24.96 -16.93
C VAL A 116 -1.11 -23.71 -17.50
N ASN A 117 -1.92 -22.98 -16.72
CA ASN A 117 -2.69 -21.84 -17.30
C ASN A 117 -3.08 -20.70 -16.32
N GLY A 118 -2.58 -20.71 -15.09
CA GLY A 118 -3.02 -19.81 -14.01
C GLY A 118 -1.93 -18.91 -13.42
N SER A 119 -0.67 -19.01 -13.86
CA SER A 119 0.42 -18.29 -13.21
C SER A 119 0.59 -16.86 -13.71
N ALA A 120 0.80 -15.93 -12.77
CA ALA A 120 1.25 -14.57 -13.05
C ALA A 120 2.67 -14.41 -12.45
N PRO A 121 3.72 -14.74 -13.23
CA PRO A 121 5.09 -14.70 -12.75
C PRO A 121 5.62 -13.28 -12.64
N SER A 122 6.57 -13.08 -11.72
CA SER A 122 7.18 -11.79 -11.40
C SER A 122 7.76 -11.07 -12.62
N TYR A 123 8.31 -11.80 -13.60
CA TYR A 123 8.84 -11.19 -14.81
C TYR A 123 7.76 -10.52 -15.68
N LYS A 124 6.53 -11.07 -15.75
CA LYS A 124 5.41 -10.43 -16.46
C LYS A 124 4.91 -9.21 -15.69
N ILE A 125 4.93 -9.25 -14.36
CA ILE A 125 4.50 -8.13 -13.50
C ILE A 125 5.37 -6.89 -13.75
N ARG A 126 6.68 -7.06 -13.95
CA ARG A 126 7.59 -5.96 -14.32
C ARG A 126 7.21 -5.23 -15.61
N GLU A 127 6.50 -5.89 -16.50
CA GLU A 127 6.08 -5.33 -17.79
C GLU A 127 4.74 -4.57 -17.67
N THR A 128 4.18 -4.45 -16.46
CA THR A 128 2.95 -3.72 -16.15
C THR A 128 3.25 -2.39 -15.45
N GLN A 129 2.23 -1.57 -15.19
CA GLN A 129 2.40 -0.35 -14.38
C GLN A 129 2.56 -0.68 -12.88
N GLY A 130 1.94 -1.79 -12.42
CA GLY A 130 1.96 -2.18 -11.02
C GLY A 130 1.12 -1.25 -10.14
N GLY A 131 1.52 -1.07 -8.89
CA GLY A 131 0.83 -0.16 -7.99
C GLY A 131 1.77 0.48 -6.99
N LEU A 132 1.39 1.67 -6.52
CA LEU A 132 2.18 2.45 -5.57
C LEU A 132 2.42 1.65 -4.28
N VAL A 133 1.36 1.04 -3.77
CA VAL A 133 1.39 0.00 -2.73
C VAL A 133 0.77 -1.29 -3.26
N THR A 134 1.44 -2.41 -3.05
CA THR A 134 0.87 -3.75 -3.30
C THR A 134 0.77 -4.57 -2.02
N LEU A 135 -0.40 -5.16 -1.76
CA LEU A 135 -0.63 -6.16 -0.72
C LEU A 135 -0.82 -7.53 -1.37
N ILE A 136 0.09 -8.45 -1.08
CA ILE A 136 0.01 -9.83 -1.56
C ILE A 136 -0.46 -10.73 -0.43
N TRP A 137 -1.70 -11.18 -0.54
CA TRP A 137 -2.30 -12.18 0.33
C TRP A 137 -2.19 -13.55 -0.32
N GLY A 138 -0.94 -14.04 -0.37
CA GLY A 138 -0.58 -15.35 -0.87
C GLY A 138 0.68 -15.87 -0.18
N CYS A 139 0.74 -17.18 -0.01
CA CYS A 139 1.85 -17.84 0.68
C CYS A 139 3.21 -17.52 0.04
N HIS A 140 4.26 -17.37 0.85
CA HIS A 140 5.66 -17.29 0.40
C HIS A 140 6.02 -16.17 -0.60
N ALA A 141 5.10 -15.26 -0.91
CA ALA A 141 5.33 -14.16 -1.87
C ALA A 141 6.43 -13.18 -1.43
N GLY A 142 6.71 -13.11 -0.13
CA GLY A 142 7.75 -12.29 0.49
C GLY A 142 9.05 -13.04 0.80
N ASP A 143 9.20 -14.31 0.41
CA ASP A 143 10.38 -15.12 0.73
C ASP A 143 11.65 -14.56 0.07
N PHE A 144 12.59 -14.08 0.88
CA PHE A 144 13.88 -13.57 0.41
C PHE A 144 14.82 -14.65 -0.15
N GLY A 145 14.57 -15.91 0.17
CA GLY A 145 15.30 -17.05 -0.35
C GLY A 145 14.30 -18.16 -0.68
N GLY A 146 14.21 -18.52 -1.95
CA GLY A 146 13.37 -19.60 -2.43
C GLY A 146 13.96 -20.20 -3.68
N SER A 147 13.41 -21.34 -4.11
CA SER A 147 13.71 -21.89 -5.43
C SER A 147 12.46 -21.96 -6.28
N TYR A 148 12.48 -21.45 -7.51
CA TYR A 148 11.42 -21.68 -8.49
C TYR A 148 11.89 -22.77 -9.46
N ASN A 149 11.13 -23.86 -9.61
CA ASN A 149 11.54 -25.03 -10.40
C ASN A 149 12.92 -25.63 -10.03
N GLY A 150 13.38 -25.44 -8.79
CA GLY A 150 14.67 -25.95 -8.31
C GLY A 150 15.87 -25.03 -8.55
N GLU A 151 15.68 -23.85 -9.13
CA GLU A 151 16.70 -22.82 -9.29
C GLU A 151 16.54 -21.74 -8.21
N GLU A 152 17.65 -21.23 -7.65
CA GLU A 152 17.62 -20.13 -6.68
C GLU A 152 16.96 -18.89 -7.27
N VAL A 153 15.95 -18.37 -6.57
CA VAL A 153 15.25 -17.12 -6.89
C VAL A 153 16.19 -15.97 -6.55
N SER A 154 16.66 -15.23 -7.55
CA SER A 154 17.43 -14.01 -7.27
C SER A 154 16.48 -12.88 -6.86
N PHE A 155 16.90 -12.10 -5.87
CA PHE A 155 16.02 -11.17 -5.15
C PHE A 155 15.31 -10.17 -6.07
N LEU A 156 15.99 -9.50 -7.00
CA LEU A 156 15.30 -8.57 -7.92
C LEU A 156 14.87 -9.22 -9.24
N SER A 157 15.48 -10.32 -9.67
CA SER A 157 15.09 -10.97 -10.93
C SER A 157 13.84 -11.82 -10.80
N ASP A 158 13.58 -12.39 -9.62
CA ASP A 158 12.57 -13.44 -9.48
C ASP A 158 11.63 -13.23 -8.30
N ASN A 159 12.03 -12.53 -7.21
CA ASN A 159 11.15 -12.36 -6.05
C ASN A 159 9.91 -11.51 -6.39
N LEU A 160 8.74 -12.05 -6.09
CA LEU A 160 7.45 -11.48 -6.43
C LEU A 160 7.24 -10.12 -5.75
N ALA A 161 7.33 -10.07 -4.43
CA ALA A 161 7.13 -8.84 -3.65
C ALA A 161 8.15 -7.74 -4.02
N ALA A 162 9.40 -8.11 -4.24
CA ALA A 162 10.45 -7.17 -4.64
C ALA A 162 10.16 -6.58 -6.02
N ASN A 163 9.64 -7.37 -6.97
CA ASN A 163 9.30 -6.86 -8.29
C ASN A 163 8.14 -5.86 -8.25
N TYR A 164 7.13 -6.08 -7.40
CA TYR A 164 6.10 -5.06 -7.17
C TYR A 164 6.70 -3.77 -6.59
N ALA A 165 7.52 -3.88 -5.55
CA ALA A 165 8.04 -2.72 -4.84
C ALA A 165 9.07 -1.91 -5.64
N PHE A 166 9.93 -2.56 -6.43
CA PHE A 166 11.12 -1.91 -7.00
C PHE A 166 11.13 -1.86 -8.53
N SER A 167 10.50 -2.82 -9.20
CA SER A 167 10.70 -3.05 -10.63
C SER A 167 9.56 -2.55 -11.52
N THR A 168 8.39 -2.23 -10.96
CA THR A 168 7.28 -1.63 -11.72
C THR A 168 7.40 -0.11 -11.76
N PRO A 169 6.83 0.57 -12.79
CA PRO A 169 6.83 2.02 -12.89
C PRO A 169 6.18 2.74 -11.70
N TYR A 170 5.13 2.18 -11.07
CA TYR A 170 4.49 2.81 -9.90
C TYR A 170 5.02 2.27 -8.58
N GLY A 171 5.64 1.09 -8.58
CA GLY A 171 6.09 0.40 -7.38
C GLY A 171 6.91 1.27 -6.43
N LEU A 172 6.38 1.45 -5.21
CA LEU A 172 7.09 2.05 -4.08
C LEU A 172 7.12 1.15 -2.85
N ALA A 173 6.06 0.38 -2.57
CA ALA A 173 6.05 -0.59 -1.48
C ALA A 173 5.24 -1.86 -1.77
N CYS A 174 5.64 -2.96 -1.14
CA CYS A 174 4.90 -4.22 -1.16
C CYS A 174 4.88 -4.88 0.22
N ALA A 175 3.71 -5.31 0.68
CA ALA A 175 3.58 -6.19 1.83
C ALA A 175 3.22 -7.60 1.37
N ALA A 176 3.97 -8.62 1.82
CA ALA A 176 3.80 -9.98 1.34
C ALA A 176 4.20 -11.02 2.38
N ALA A 177 3.65 -12.22 2.27
CA ALA A 177 3.89 -13.25 3.27
C ALA A 177 5.20 -14.02 3.07
N THR A 178 5.98 -14.23 4.14
CA THR A 178 7.25 -15.00 4.16
C THR A 178 7.07 -16.49 4.53
N ARG A 179 5.82 -16.94 4.66
CA ARG A 179 5.50 -18.35 4.86
C ARG A 179 4.09 -18.64 4.35
N SER A 180 3.65 -19.88 4.55
CA SER A 180 2.26 -20.27 4.28
C SER A 180 1.32 -19.55 5.24
N ILE A 181 0.32 -18.86 4.69
CA ILE A 181 -0.69 -18.11 5.45
C ILE A 181 -2.09 -18.73 5.27
N GLY A 182 -2.93 -18.59 6.30
CA GLY A 182 -4.34 -18.95 6.23
C GLY A 182 -5.20 -17.86 5.58
N THR A 183 -6.52 -18.04 5.63
CA THR A 183 -7.50 -17.07 5.09
C THR A 183 -7.87 -15.95 6.07
N THR A 184 -7.27 -15.92 7.26
CA THR A 184 -7.67 -15.05 8.38
C THR A 184 -6.90 -13.73 8.48
N PHE A 185 -6.03 -13.42 7.51
CA PHE A 185 -5.17 -12.23 7.54
C PHE A 185 -5.94 -10.92 7.31
N ARG A 186 -5.69 -9.89 8.12
CA ARG A 186 -6.38 -8.58 8.17
C ARG A 186 -5.46 -7.40 8.52
N GLU A 187 -4.16 -7.61 8.60
CA GLU A 187 -3.23 -6.85 9.44
C GLU A 187 -2.74 -5.56 8.79
N VAL A 188 -2.52 -5.54 7.46
CA VAL A 188 -2.00 -4.34 6.78
C VAL A 188 -3.09 -3.29 6.60
N TYR A 189 -4.36 -3.70 6.46
CA TYR A 189 -5.46 -2.73 6.46
C TYR A 189 -5.64 -2.03 7.81
N TRP A 190 -5.27 -2.70 8.92
CA TRP A 190 -5.29 -2.07 10.23
C TRP A 190 -4.40 -0.82 10.27
N ALA A 191 -3.32 -0.81 9.49
CA ALA A 191 -2.42 0.32 9.37
C ALA A 191 -3.13 1.57 8.88
N TRP A 192 -3.99 1.44 7.88
CA TRP A 192 -4.70 2.58 7.30
C TRP A 192 -5.97 2.93 8.08
N ASP A 193 -6.58 1.95 8.71
CA ASP A 193 -7.71 2.17 9.61
C ASP A 193 -7.30 3.00 10.85
N ASN A 194 -6.03 2.93 11.30
CA ASN A 194 -5.61 3.44 12.62
C ASN A 194 -4.32 4.27 12.66
N ALA A 195 -3.53 4.34 11.59
CA ALA A 195 -2.24 5.03 11.59
C ALA A 195 -2.07 5.99 10.40
N SER A 196 -1.07 6.86 10.49
CA SER A 196 -0.80 7.91 9.49
C SER A 196 0.10 7.48 8.32
N SER A 197 0.74 6.30 8.37
CA SER A 197 1.64 5.78 7.33
C SER A 197 1.68 4.25 7.35
N LEU A 198 2.17 3.61 6.28
CA LEU A 198 2.37 2.15 6.25
C LEU A 198 3.23 1.66 7.42
N ALA A 199 4.33 2.37 7.74
CA ALA A 199 5.25 2.02 8.82
C ALA A 199 4.56 2.01 10.18
N THR A 200 3.89 3.11 10.51
CA THR A 200 3.29 3.31 11.84
C THR A 200 2.19 2.29 12.08
N GLY A 201 1.42 1.99 11.05
CA GLY A 201 0.36 1.00 11.16
C GLY A 201 0.86 -0.45 11.12
N PHE A 202 1.90 -0.75 10.33
CA PHE A 202 2.57 -2.05 10.38
C PHE A 202 3.24 -2.29 11.74
N ALA A 203 3.87 -1.26 12.32
CA ALA A 203 4.46 -1.31 13.66
C ALA A 203 3.41 -1.48 14.76
N ALA A 204 2.31 -0.72 14.71
CA ALA A 204 1.19 -0.93 15.62
C ALA A 204 0.69 -2.38 15.53
N ASN A 205 0.55 -2.93 14.31
CA ASN A 205 0.19 -4.33 14.10
C ASN A 205 1.16 -5.30 14.75
N LEU A 206 2.46 -5.06 14.64
CA LEU A 206 3.44 -5.87 15.34
C LEU A 206 3.20 -5.88 16.86
N GLU A 207 2.86 -4.76 17.48
CA GLU A 207 2.58 -4.72 18.92
C GLU A 207 1.41 -5.62 19.33
N VAL A 208 0.35 -5.68 18.51
CA VAL A 208 -0.83 -6.53 18.79
C VAL A 208 -0.53 -8.01 18.52
N GLU A 209 0.18 -8.32 17.44
CA GLU A 209 0.49 -9.71 17.04
C GLU A 209 1.57 -10.35 17.91
N TYR A 210 2.49 -9.53 18.45
CA TYR A 210 3.49 -9.97 19.40
C TYR A 210 3.02 -9.88 20.86
N ASP A 211 1.78 -9.45 21.10
CA ASP A 211 1.16 -9.55 22.42
C ASP A 211 1.08 -11.02 22.83
N ARG A 212 1.52 -11.30 24.05
CA ARG A 212 1.62 -12.65 24.57
C ARG A 212 0.26 -13.35 24.63
N ALA A 213 -0.78 -12.63 25.06
CA ALA A 213 -2.11 -13.23 25.18
C ALA A 213 -2.70 -13.51 23.79
N THR A 214 -2.40 -12.68 22.78
CA THR A 214 -2.72 -12.97 21.39
C THR A 214 -2.04 -14.25 20.91
N ILE A 215 -0.72 -14.37 21.06
CA ILE A 215 0.04 -15.57 20.63
C ILE A 215 -0.48 -16.84 21.32
N GLU A 216 -0.64 -16.81 22.65
CA GLU A 216 -1.14 -17.95 23.43
C GLU A 216 -2.56 -18.37 22.98
N ARG A 217 -3.38 -17.42 22.51
CA ARG A 217 -4.73 -17.67 22.00
C ARG A 217 -4.74 -18.26 20.59
N ILE A 218 -3.93 -17.75 19.67
CA ILE A 218 -3.97 -18.12 18.24
C ILE A 218 -3.05 -19.28 17.89
N ALA A 219 -1.96 -19.45 18.64
CA ALA A 219 -0.94 -20.46 18.40
C ALA A 219 -0.43 -21.06 19.74
N PRO A 220 -1.30 -21.71 20.54
CA PRO A 220 -0.96 -22.20 21.88
C PRO A 220 0.19 -23.23 21.92
N ASN A 221 0.55 -23.80 20.75
CA ASN A 221 1.58 -24.83 20.62
C ASN A 221 2.91 -24.31 20.05
N ILE A 222 3.02 -23.00 19.75
CA ILE A 222 4.25 -22.38 19.28
C ILE A 222 4.92 -21.70 20.47
N ALA A 223 6.20 -22.01 20.70
CA ALA A 223 6.97 -21.32 21.73
C ALA A 223 7.07 -19.83 21.36
N GLN A 224 6.82 -18.94 22.32
CA GLN A 224 6.69 -17.50 22.07
C GLN A 224 7.94 -16.89 21.44
N ASP A 225 9.11 -17.43 21.77
CA ASP A 225 10.42 -17.06 21.21
C ASP A 225 10.63 -17.54 19.76
N MET A 226 9.79 -18.43 19.26
CA MET A 226 9.75 -18.88 17.86
C MET A 226 8.67 -18.16 17.03
N TRP A 227 7.94 -17.21 17.62
CA TRP A 227 6.95 -16.43 16.86
C TRP A 227 7.66 -15.41 15.96
N VAL A 228 7.64 -15.69 14.65
CA VAL A 228 8.08 -14.78 13.60
C VAL A 228 6.86 -14.43 12.76
N LYS A 229 6.61 -13.13 12.56
CA LYS A 229 5.50 -12.65 11.74
C LYS A 229 5.68 -13.07 10.28
N ASP A 230 4.55 -13.46 9.72
CA ASP A 230 4.44 -14.10 8.41
C ASP A 230 4.45 -13.10 7.28
N VAL A 231 4.55 -11.79 7.54
CA VAL A 231 4.43 -10.72 6.54
C VAL A 231 5.58 -9.75 6.71
N VAL A 232 6.18 -9.38 5.57
CA VAL A 232 7.22 -8.36 5.48
C VAL A 232 6.74 -7.19 4.66
N LEU A 233 7.26 -6.01 5.00
CA LEU A 233 7.10 -4.79 4.22
C LEU A 233 8.42 -4.52 3.47
N MET A 234 8.34 -4.45 2.14
CA MET A 234 9.45 -4.09 1.26
C MET A 234 9.18 -2.71 0.64
N GLY A 235 10.22 -1.90 0.45
CA GLY A 235 10.11 -0.59 -0.18
C GLY A 235 9.93 0.54 0.83
N ASP A 236 9.14 1.56 0.47
CA ASP A 236 9.03 2.82 1.20
C ASP A 236 8.00 2.67 2.32
N PRO A 237 8.43 2.67 3.60
CA PRO A 237 7.52 2.45 4.69
C PRO A 237 6.74 3.74 5.05
N PHE A 238 7.10 4.90 4.52
CA PHE A 238 6.50 6.20 4.88
C PHE A 238 5.35 6.62 3.96
N LEU A 239 5.00 5.79 2.97
CA LEU A 239 3.87 6.02 2.09
C LEU A 239 2.56 6.16 2.88
N ARG A 240 1.67 6.96 2.32
CA ARG A 240 0.32 7.22 2.82
C ARG A 240 -0.67 7.04 1.67
N ILE A 241 -1.65 6.16 1.85
CA ILE A 241 -2.80 6.03 0.92
C ILE A 241 -4.07 6.61 1.57
N ASP A 242 -3.83 7.44 2.56
CA ASP A 242 -4.80 8.13 3.36
C ASP A 242 -5.15 9.41 2.60
N HIS A 243 -6.31 9.44 1.95
CA HIS A 243 -6.83 10.63 1.25
C HIS A 243 -7.33 11.73 2.19
N ARG A 244 -7.09 11.61 3.50
CA ARG A 244 -7.37 12.72 4.40
C ARG A 244 -6.32 13.80 4.13
N PRO A 245 -6.71 15.08 4.27
CA PRO A 245 -5.80 16.15 3.96
C PRO A 245 -4.50 16.07 4.80
N TRP A 246 -3.35 16.15 4.15
CA TRP A 246 -2.03 16.00 4.78
C TRP A 246 -1.07 17.11 4.37
N ASN A 247 0.11 17.17 5.01
CA ASN A 247 1.02 18.34 4.95
C ASN A 247 0.29 19.66 5.29
N LEU A 248 -0.57 19.60 6.31
CA LEU A 248 -1.37 20.74 6.75
C LEU A 248 -0.48 21.86 7.28
N SER A 249 -0.54 23.03 6.66
CA SER A 249 0.03 24.26 7.19
C SER A 249 -1.00 25.38 7.16
N LEU A 250 -0.89 26.27 8.15
CA LEU A 250 -1.68 27.48 8.25
C LEU A 250 -0.73 28.60 8.68
N THR A 251 -0.56 29.60 7.84
CA THR A 251 0.19 30.82 8.17
C THR A 251 -0.76 32.01 8.17
N ILE A 252 -0.37 33.07 8.87
CA ILE A 252 -1.09 34.33 8.98
C ILE A 252 -0.26 35.39 8.27
N ASP A 253 -0.85 36.21 7.40
CA ASP A 253 -0.26 37.41 6.80
C ASP A 253 1.18 37.19 6.28
N ASP A 254 1.37 36.18 5.42
CA ASP A 254 2.68 35.79 4.84
C ASP A 254 3.70 35.31 5.90
N ASP A 255 3.23 34.51 6.86
CA ASP A 255 4.04 33.92 7.95
C ASP A 255 4.53 34.97 8.97
N ALA A 256 3.70 35.97 9.23
CA ALA A 256 3.95 36.96 10.28
C ALA A 256 3.89 36.31 11.68
N ASP A 257 4.91 36.57 12.51
CA ASP A 257 4.96 36.09 13.90
C ASP A 257 3.81 36.65 14.76
N PHE A 258 3.32 37.85 14.42
CA PHE A 258 2.22 38.53 15.09
C PHE A 258 1.58 39.55 14.15
N THR A 259 0.31 39.84 14.40
CA THR A 259 -0.47 40.87 13.71
C THR A 259 -1.24 41.70 14.72
N SER A 260 -1.40 43.00 14.45
CA SER A 260 -2.27 43.90 15.23
C SER A 260 -3.64 44.07 14.59
N ASP A 261 -3.82 43.53 13.38
CA ASP A 261 -5.06 43.61 12.64
C ASP A 261 -5.98 42.45 13.05
N THR A 262 -7.26 42.77 13.23
CA THR A 262 -8.28 41.76 13.58
C THR A 262 -8.71 40.94 12.37
N THR A 263 -8.43 41.43 11.17
CA THR A 263 -8.71 40.74 9.90
C THR A 263 -7.37 40.39 9.27
N VAL A 264 -7.18 39.11 8.98
CA VAL A 264 -5.94 38.56 8.46
C VAL A 264 -6.19 37.72 7.22
N ASP A 265 -5.17 37.57 6.38
CA ASP A 265 -5.17 36.60 5.31
C ASP A 265 -4.49 35.32 5.77
N LEU A 266 -5.25 34.24 5.85
CA LEU A 266 -4.74 32.91 6.15
C LEU A 266 -4.26 32.27 4.85
N GLN A 267 -2.99 31.88 4.77
CA GLN A 267 -2.51 30.96 3.74
C GLN A 267 -2.61 29.53 4.25
N VAL A 268 -3.33 28.69 3.53
CA VAL A 268 -3.63 27.30 3.89
C VAL A 268 -2.95 26.38 2.89
N SER A 269 -2.18 25.41 3.38
CA SER A 269 -1.69 24.30 2.59
C SER A 269 -2.30 23.01 3.09
N ALA A 270 -2.85 22.22 2.17
CA ALA A 270 -3.31 20.87 2.43
C ALA A 270 -3.25 20.11 1.12
N ASN A 271 -2.54 18.98 1.10
CA ASN A 271 -2.65 18.02 0.00
C ASN A 271 -3.98 17.29 0.14
N GLU A 272 -4.71 17.11 -0.96
CA GLU A 272 -6.03 16.43 -1.00
C GLU A 272 -7.12 17.07 -0.10
N GLY A 273 -7.01 18.38 0.16
CA GLY A 273 -8.06 19.16 0.83
C GLY A 273 -9.26 19.42 -0.08
N GLU A 274 -10.42 18.84 0.22
CA GLU A 274 -11.68 19.13 -0.50
C GLU A 274 -12.49 20.26 0.15
N GLU A 275 -12.57 20.24 1.48
CA GLU A 275 -13.29 21.22 2.28
C GLU A 275 -12.42 21.75 3.42
N MET A 276 -12.71 22.95 3.87
CA MET A 276 -12.07 23.60 5.01
C MET A 276 -13.11 24.27 5.90
N ARG A 277 -12.74 24.51 7.16
CA ARG A 277 -13.50 25.33 8.10
C ARG A 277 -12.57 25.85 9.17
N PHE A 278 -12.94 26.98 9.76
CA PHE A 278 -12.09 27.69 10.70
C PHE A 278 -12.83 27.96 12.00
N LYS A 279 -12.07 28.17 13.07
CA LYS A 279 -12.58 28.71 14.32
C LYS A 279 -11.49 29.51 15.01
N ASN A 280 -11.92 30.51 15.76
CA ASN A 280 -11.06 31.13 16.77
C ASN A 280 -10.93 30.21 17.99
N ALA A 281 -9.90 30.44 18.80
CA ALA A 281 -9.70 29.69 20.04
C ALA A 281 -10.94 29.79 20.93
N GLY A 282 -11.44 28.64 21.41
CA GLY A 282 -12.66 28.59 22.22
C GLY A 282 -13.97 28.88 21.49
N GLY A 283 -13.94 29.23 20.20
CA GLY A 283 -15.12 29.54 19.39
C GLY A 283 -15.81 28.32 18.76
N THR A 284 -16.91 28.59 18.06
CA THR A 284 -17.61 27.61 17.22
C THR A 284 -16.96 27.52 15.85
N TRP A 285 -16.94 26.32 15.27
CA TRP A 285 -16.53 26.12 13.88
C TRP A 285 -17.45 26.87 12.91
N SER A 286 -16.85 27.49 11.89
CA SER A 286 -17.60 27.95 10.71
C SER A 286 -18.30 26.77 10.03
N PRO A 287 -19.30 27.04 9.18
CA PRO A 287 -19.75 26.07 8.19
C PRO A 287 -18.55 25.55 7.37
N TRP A 288 -18.68 24.32 6.87
CA TRP A 288 -17.76 23.79 5.85
C TRP A 288 -17.86 24.62 4.57
N GLU A 289 -16.73 24.87 3.94
CA GLU A 289 -16.62 25.53 2.65
C GLU A 289 -15.59 24.79 1.78
N ALA A 290 -15.65 24.97 0.46
CA ALA A 290 -14.69 24.37 -0.46
C ALA A 290 -13.26 24.85 -0.13
N PHE A 291 -12.29 23.94 -0.27
CA PHE A 291 -10.89 24.26 0.01
C PHE A 291 -10.38 25.41 -0.88
N CYS A 292 -9.67 26.34 -0.25
CA CYS A 292 -8.99 27.45 -0.92
C CYS A 292 -7.65 27.70 -0.22
N SER A 293 -6.59 27.95 -0.98
CA SER A 293 -5.25 28.18 -0.45
C SER A 293 -5.11 29.51 0.31
N THR A 294 -6.12 30.39 0.22
CA THR A 294 -6.15 31.69 0.90
C THR A 294 -7.55 31.96 1.46
N LYS A 295 -7.62 32.46 2.70
CA LYS A 295 -8.87 32.81 3.37
C LYS A 295 -8.73 34.08 4.21
N GLU A 296 -9.51 35.11 3.89
CA GLU A 296 -9.69 36.24 4.80
C GLU A 296 -10.44 35.75 6.05
N TRP A 297 -9.90 36.03 7.23
CA TRP A 297 -10.43 35.55 8.50
C TRP A 297 -10.40 36.64 9.56
N VAL A 298 -11.45 36.71 10.37
CA VAL A 298 -11.53 37.65 11.50
C VAL A 298 -11.13 36.91 12.78
N LEU A 299 -9.99 37.30 13.35
CA LEU A 299 -9.51 36.82 14.63
C LEU A 299 -10.48 37.24 15.74
N GLY A 300 -10.78 36.30 16.62
CA GLY A 300 -11.65 36.54 17.76
C GLY A 300 -10.86 37.17 18.89
N ASP A 301 -11.52 38.05 19.65
CA ASP A 301 -10.93 38.60 20.88
C ASP A 301 -10.57 37.45 21.84
N SER A 302 -9.33 37.47 22.34
CA SER A 302 -8.80 36.53 23.35
C SER A 302 -9.32 36.82 24.74
#